data_AF-A0A5B8XRG0-F1
#
_entry.id   AF-A0A5B8XRG0-F1
#
_cell.length_a   1.000
_cell.length_b   1.000
_cell.length_c   1.000
_cell.angle_alpha   90.00
_cell.angle_beta   90.00
_cell.angle_gamma   90.00
#
_symmetry.space_group_name_H-M   'P 1'
#
loop_
_entity.id
_entity.type
_entity.pdbx_description
1 polymer ?
#
loop_
_entity_poly.entity_id
_entity_poly.type
_entity_poly.pdbx_seq_one_letter_code
_entity_poly.pdbx_strand_id
1 'polypeptide(L)'
;MNSPAAKPLLEVKNLKKYFPITKGLLSRTVGHVKAVDDVSFTVMPNETVGLVGESGCGKTTAGRTLLRLLEPTSGEAFFEGRDVFKLEREELRAARRNMQIIFQDPFSSLNPRMTIESIIGEALEFHKIAKGDRRREMVEELLVKVGLQPSYITRYPHEFSGGQRQRLGIARALALNPKFIVCDEAVSALDVSVQAQVINLLQDLQEEFNLSYLFIAHDLSVVKHISDRIAVMYLGQMVEMATCDNLFDTPRHPYTQALLSAIPHPKPGVKQARVVLKGDVPSPINPPSGCRFHTRCPACFAPCSKHEPKTVELEPGHLVRCHLYDKEFAPADLTVFEKLPRPVPESGLQPAETPQEKATKELRAKFANASDVERDEVCLELVRHLVEQRGHAREANDLFESLPEETQDAELRLKRKIAEELEDWDEVARILEILIARTEDSTEKSRLTKTLLVLYKDLGRSDDAERLESELESEPEADS
;
A
#
# COMPACT_ATOMS: atom_id res chain seq x y z
N MET A 1 -23.98 -20.45 -11.19
CA MET A 1 -23.78 -20.79 -9.76
C MET A 1 -23.25 -19.52 -9.11
N ASN A 2 -24.03 -18.87 -8.24
CA ASN A 2 -23.56 -17.68 -7.52
C ASN A 2 -22.51 -18.16 -6.52
N SER A 3 -21.24 -17.81 -6.74
CA SER A 3 -20.22 -17.94 -5.70
C SER A 3 -20.74 -17.26 -4.43
N PRO A 4 -20.66 -17.89 -3.24
CA PRO A 4 -21.04 -17.24 -2.00
C PRO A 4 -20.23 -15.95 -1.88
N ALA A 5 -20.93 -14.81 -1.68
CA ALA A 5 -20.29 -13.52 -1.52
C ALA A 5 -19.17 -13.63 -0.48
N ALA A 6 -17.96 -13.19 -0.85
CA ALA A 6 -16.82 -13.23 0.06
C ALA A 6 -17.17 -12.52 1.36
N LYS A 7 -16.82 -13.12 2.51
CA LYS A 7 -17.08 -12.51 3.82
C LYS A 7 -16.03 -11.43 4.10
N PRO A 8 -16.42 -10.26 4.61
CA PRO A 8 -15.47 -9.24 5.00
C PRO A 8 -14.60 -9.72 6.17
N LEU A 9 -13.32 -9.31 6.17
CA LEU A 9 -12.41 -9.52 7.29
C LEU A 9 -12.84 -8.63 8.48
N LEU A 10 -13.19 -7.38 8.18
CA LEU A 10 -13.72 -6.41 9.14
C LEU A 10 -15.04 -5.83 8.62
N GLU A 11 -16.07 -5.82 9.46
CA GLU A 11 -17.34 -5.15 9.17
C GLU A 11 -17.67 -4.17 10.29
N VAL A 12 -17.78 -2.89 9.95
CA VAL A 12 -18.04 -1.79 10.88
C VAL A 12 -19.47 -1.29 10.67
N LYS A 13 -20.25 -1.22 11.76
CA LYS A 13 -21.65 -0.77 11.72
C LYS A 13 -21.88 0.37 12.70
N ASN A 14 -22.32 1.50 12.17
CA ASN A 14 -22.79 2.67 12.91
C ASN A 14 -21.82 3.10 14.03
N LEU A 15 -20.51 3.06 13.76
CA LEU A 15 -19.47 3.37 14.72
C LEU A 15 -19.62 4.80 15.22
N LYS A 16 -19.64 4.98 16.54
CA LYS A 16 -19.62 6.29 17.19
C LYS A 16 -18.53 6.33 18.24
N LYS A 17 -17.77 7.42 18.26
CA LYS A 17 -16.82 7.75 19.32
C LYS A 17 -16.93 9.23 19.66
N TYR A 18 -17.46 9.49 20.85
CA TYR A 18 -17.63 10.82 21.40
C TYR A 18 -16.71 11.01 22.61
N PHE A 19 -16.15 12.21 22.73
CA PHE A 19 -15.35 12.61 23.89
C PHE A 19 -16.11 13.61 24.75
N PRO A 20 -16.23 13.40 26.07
CA PRO A 20 -16.92 14.33 26.94
C PRO A 20 -16.12 15.63 27.06
N ILE A 21 -16.83 16.75 27.04
CA ILE A 21 -16.28 18.06 27.36
C ILE A 21 -16.66 18.35 28.81
N THR A 22 -15.66 18.47 29.68
CA THR A 22 -15.88 18.73 31.11
C THR A 22 -15.60 20.19 31.46
N LYS A 23 -16.37 20.76 32.40
CA LYS A 23 -16.16 22.15 32.88
C LYS A 23 -16.33 22.26 34.39
N GLY A 24 -15.55 23.17 34.99
CA GLY A 24 -15.58 23.51 36.41
C GLY A 24 -14.78 22.55 37.31
N LEU A 25 -14.64 22.91 38.59
CA LEU A 25 -13.86 22.14 39.59
C LEU A 25 -14.37 20.72 39.83
N LEU A 26 -15.62 20.42 39.45
CA LEU A 26 -16.25 19.09 39.62
C LEU A 26 -16.27 18.27 38.31
N SER A 27 -15.58 18.70 37.25
CA SER A 27 -15.49 17.99 35.96
C SER A 27 -16.84 17.54 35.38
N ARG A 28 -17.90 18.37 35.49
CA ARG A 28 -19.22 18.03 34.95
C ARG A 28 -19.20 18.04 33.42
N THR A 29 -19.78 17.02 32.79
CA THR A 29 -19.91 16.94 31.33
C THR A 29 -20.92 17.99 30.84
N VAL A 30 -20.47 18.90 29.98
CA VAL A 30 -21.27 20.00 29.41
C VAL A 30 -21.52 19.86 27.91
N GLY A 31 -20.94 18.85 27.27
CA GLY A 31 -21.08 18.58 25.84
C GLY A 31 -20.22 17.41 25.42
N HIS A 32 -20.23 17.11 24.12
CA HIS A 32 -19.41 16.05 23.54
C HIS A 32 -18.78 16.52 22.23
N VAL A 33 -17.52 16.16 22.01
CA VAL A 33 -16.89 16.22 20.69
C VAL A 33 -17.26 14.95 19.94
N LYS A 34 -17.94 15.10 18.80
CA LYS A 34 -18.34 13.96 17.96
C LYS A 34 -17.23 13.59 16.98
N ALA A 35 -16.19 12.93 17.46
CA ALA A 35 -15.02 12.60 16.65
C ALA A 35 -15.30 11.54 15.58
N VAL A 36 -16.16 10.56 15.88
CA VAL A 36 -16.71 9.62 14.89
C VAL A 36 -18.21 9.53 15.15
N ASP A 37 -19.03 9.70 14.13
CA ASP A 37 -20.48 9.68 14.22
C ASP A 37 -21.10 8.93 13.04
N ASP A 38 -21.53 7.70 13.29
CA ASP A 38 -22.29 6.88 12.36
C ASP A 38 -21.51 6.47 11.11
N VAL A 39 -20.32 5.90 11.34
CA VAL A 39 -19.43 5.38 10.29
C VAL A 39 -19.66 3.88 10.11
N SER A 40 -19.92 3.44 8.87
CA SER A 40 -20.15 2.03 8.53
C SER A 40 -19.45 1.64 7.23
N PHE A 41 -18.55 0.67 7.26
CA PHE A 41 -17.84 0.18 6.07
C PHE A 41 -17.33 -1.24 6.31
N THR A 42 -16.88 -1.89 5.25
CA THR A 42 -16.24 -3.20 5.31
C THR A 42 -14.79 -3.11 4.87
N VAL A 43 -13.96 -4.07 5.30
CA VAL A 43 -12.64 -4.36 4.73
C VAL A 43 -12.63 -5.84 4.36
N MET A 44 -12.36 -6.14 3.10
CA MET A 44 -12.25 -7.49 2.56
C MET A 44 -10.85 -8.07 2.90
N PRO A 45 -10.69 -9.40 2.91
CA PRO A 45 -9.36 -10.00 2.98
C PRO A 45 -8.51 -9.52 1.79
N ASN A 46 -7.21 -9.31 2.04
CA ASN A 46 -6.25 -8.76 1.09
C ASN A 46 -6.63 -7.40 0.50
N GLU A 47 -7.42 -6.58 1.21
CA GLU A 47 -7.86 -5.27 0.72
C GLU A 47 -7.23 -4.12 1.52
N THR A 48 -6.87 -3.05 0.82
CA THR A 48 -6.56 -1.76 1.41
C THR A 48 -7.73 -0.79 1.23
N VAL A 49 -8.32 -0.39 2.36
CA VAL A 49 -9.28 0.72 2.40
C VAL A 49 -8.56 1.99 2.85
N GLY A 50 -8.46 2.96 1.96
CA GLY A 50 -7.98 4.30 2.25
C GLY A 50 -9.02 5.10 3.03
N LEU A 51 -8.63 5.74 4.14
CA LEU A 51 -9.47 6.67 4.90
C LEU A 51 -8.86 8.07 4.86
N VAL A 52 -9.54 8.98 4.18
CA VAL A 52 -9.03 10.33 3.86
C VAL A 52 -9.94 11.44 4.34
N GLY A 53 -9.37 12.64 4.48
CA GLY A 53 -10.08 13.83 4.91
C GLY A 53 -9.16 14.86 5.56
N GLU A 54 -9.66 16.08 5.77
CA GLU A 54 -8.92 17.16 6.43
C GLU A 54 -8.44 16.75 7.84
N SER A 55 -7.38 17.43 8.32
CA SER A 55 -6.87 17.20 9.68
C SER A 55 -7.98 17.41 10.72
N GLY A 56 -8.00 16.57 11.75
CA GLY A 56 -9.01 16.64 12.82
C GLY A 56 -10.42 16.16 12.45
N CYS A 57 -10.65 15.61 11.25
CA CYS A 57 -11.98 15.10 10.88
C CYS A 57 -12.37 13.79 11.60
N GLY A 58 -11.43 13.10 12.25
CA GLY A 58 -11.68 11.93 13.11
C GLY A 58 -11.09 10.58 12.65
N LYS A 59 -10.28 10.56 11.57
CA LYS A 59 -9.70 9.33 10.98
C LYS A 59 -8.91 8.49 11.99
N THR A 60 -7.93 9.10 12.67
CA THR A 60 -7.14 8.47 13.73
C THR A 60 -8.02 7.95 14.87
N THR A 61 -9.10 8.68 15.22
CA THR A 61 -10.05 8.20 16.24
C THR A 61 -10.79 6.97 15.76
N ALA A 62 -11.23 6.92 14.50
CA ALA A 62 -11.88 5.74 13.93
C ALA A 62 -10.94 4.52 13.98
N GLY A 63 -9.72 4.63 13.44
CA GLY A 63 -8.74 3.55 13.46
C GLY A 63 -8.43 3.03 14.87
N ARG A 64 -8.16 3.93 15.82
CA ARG A 64 -7.89 3.54 17.23
C ARG A 64 -9.09 2.91 17.92
N THR A 65 -10.31 3.33 17.57
CA THR A 65 -11.53 2.75 18.15
C THR A 65 -11.77 1.33 17.63
N LEU A 66 -11.48 1.06 16.34
CA LEU A 66 -11.59 -0.29 15.76
C LEU A 66 -10.67 -1.32 16.44
N LEU A 67 -9.49 -0.87 16.91
CA LEU A 67 -8.55 -1.69 17.68
C LEU A 67 -8.86 -1.74 19.19
N ARG A 68 -9.95 -1.07 19.62
CA ARG A 68 -10.30 -0.79 21.02
C ARG A 68 -9.18 -0.15 21.85
N LEU A 69 -8.28 0.58 21.21
CA LEU A 69 -7.35 1.48 21.92
C LEU A 69 -8.12 2.66 22.53
N LEU A 70 -9.28 2.97 21.94
CA LEU A 70 -10.31 3.82 22.49
C LEU A 70 -11.62 3.02 22.58
N GLU A 71 -12.31 3.09 23.70
CA GLU A 71 -13.62 2.43 23.83
C GLU A 71 -14.67 3.17 22.98
N PRO A 72 -15.49 2.46 22.18
CA PRO A 72 -16.54 3.08 21.39
C PRO A 72 -17.62 3.69 22.29
N THR A 73 -18.33 4.69 21.75
CA THR A 73 -19.56 5.19 22.39
C THR A 73 -20.75 4.31 22.02
N SER A 74 -20.83 3.87 20.76
CA SER A 74 -21.82 2.90 20.27
C SER A 74 -21.38 2.34 18.91
N GLY A 75 -22.17 1.40 18.38
CA GLY A 75 -21.90 0.71 17.13
C GLY A 75 -21.30 -0.66 17.36
N GLU A 76 -20.94 -1.33 16.27
CA GLU A 76 -20.41 -2.69 16.28
C GLU A 76 -19.25 -2.79 15.29
N ALA A 77 -18.26 -3.63 15.61
CA ALA A 77 -17.14 -3.92 14.70
C ALA A 77 -16.85 -5.43 14.73
N PHE A 78 -17.19 -6.13 13.66
CA PHE A 78 -17.00 -7.56 13.52
C PHE A 78 -15.67 -7.85 12.83
N PHE A 79 -14.72 -8.44 13.56
CA PHE A 79 -13.47 -8.97 13.00
C PHE A 79 -13.56 -10.48 12.91
N GLU A 80 -13.43 -11.04 11.71
CA GLU A 80 -13.67 -12.47 11.43
C GLU A 80 -15.03 -12.96 11.98
N GLY A 81 -16.05 -12.12 11.85
CA GLY A 81 -17.42 -12.41 12.33
C GLY A 81 -17.65 -12.28 13.84
N ARG A 82 -16.64 -11.89 14.63
CA ARG A 82 -16.77 -11.67 16.08
C ARG A 82 -16.77 -10.18 16.40
N ASP A 83 -17.75 -9.74 17.19
CA ASP A 83 -17.86 -8.34 17.61
C ASP A 83 -16.75 -7.97 18.61
N VAL A 84 -15.74 -7.24 18.13
CA VAL A 84 -14.55 -6.82 18.88
C VAL A 84 -14.95 -5.99 20.10
N PHE A 85 -16.01 -5.19 19.99
CA PHE A 85 -16.49 -4.29 21.05
C PHE A 85 -17.12 -5.01 22.23
N LYS A 86 -17.53 -6.27 22.04
CA LYS A 86 -18.08 -7.13 23.08
C LYS A 86 -17.08 -8.15 23.63
N LEU A 87 -15.86 -8.22 23.09
CA LEU A 87 -14.85 -9.17 23.56
C LEU A 87 -14.37 -8.84 24.98
N GLU A 88 -14.21 -9.89 25.78
CA GLU A 88 -13.61 -9.80 27.10
C GLU A 88 -12.07 -9.73 27.01
N ARG A 89 -11.41 -9.47 28.14
CA ARG A 89 -9.97 -9.14 28.18
C ARG A 89 -9.06 -10.15 27.47
N GLU A 90 -9.32 -11.45 27.62
CA GLU A 90 -8.47 -12.49 27.02
C GLU A 90 -8.73 -12.64 25.52
N GLU A 91 -9.99 -12.63 25.10
CA GLU A 91 -10.37 -12.71 23.69
C GLU A 91 -9.92 -11.47 22.92
N LEU A 92 -10.04 -10.28 23.53
CA LEU A 92 -9.54 -9.04 22.95
C LEU A 92 -8.03 -9.07 22.78
N ARG A 93 -7.28 -9.64 23.74
CA ARG A 93 -5.83 -9.85 23.60
C ARG A 93 -5.50 -10.77 22.43
N ALA A 94 -6.28 -11.83 22.21
CA ALA A 94 -6.10 -12.73 21.08
C ALA A 94 -6.47 -12.05 19.75
N ALA A 95 -7.56 -11.28 19.70
CA ALA A 95 -7.95 -10.50 18.53
C ALA A 95 -6.88 -9.47 18.16
N ARG A 96 -6.30 -8.77 19.14
CA ARG A 96 -5.22 -7.81 18.93
C ARG A 96 -3.95 -8.43 18.34
N ARG A 97 -3.67 -9.71 18.53
CA ARG A 97 -2.55 -10.35 17.79
C ARG A 97 -2.74 -10.23 16.27
N ASN A 98 -3.98 -10.33 15.81
CA ASN A 98 -4.36 -10.28 14.40
C ASN A 98 -4.68 -8.86 13.90
N MET A 99 -4.78 -7.88 14.81
CA MET A 99 -5.16 -6.49 14.53
C MET A 99 -4.11 -5.53 15.10
N GLN A 100 -3.24 -5.02 14.24
CA GLN A 100 -2.08 -4.21 14.62
C GLN A 100 -2.20 -2.77 14.12
N ILE A 101 -1.27 -1.91 14.55
CA ILE A 101 -1.23 -0.50 14.17
C ILE A 101 0.19 -0.05 13.88
N ILE A 102 0.33 0.70 12.80
CA ILE A 102 1.50 1.51 12.51
C ILE A 102 1.13 2.96 12.85
N PHE A 103 1.83 3.55 13.81
CA PHE A 103 1.54 4.90 14.31
C PHE A 103 2.14 5.99 13.42
N GLN A 104 1.56 7.19 13.50
CA GLN A 104 1.94 8.38 12.74
C GLN A 104 3.39 8.80 12.93
N ASP A 105 3.86 8.83 14.19
CA ASP A 105 5.23 9.20 14.50
C ASP A 105 6.01 7.95 14.93
N PRO A 106 6.94 7.46 14.10
CA PRO A 106 7.73 6.31 14.46
C PRO A 106 8.61 6.58 15.69
N PHE A 107 9.02 7.83 15.95
CA PHE A 107 9.89 8.16 17.08
C PHE A 107 9.18 8.01 18.42
N SER A 108 8.03 8.66 18.61
CA SER A 108 7.27 8.54 19.87
C SER A 108 6.70 7.13 20.09
N SER A 109 6.54 6.35 19.03
CA SER A 109 6.06 4.97 19.15
C SER A 109 7.15 3.98 19.61
N LEU A 110 8.44 4.26 19.38
CA LEU A 110 9.56 3.37 19.74
C LEU A 110 10.19 3.84 21.06
N ASN A 111 10.43 2.93 22.01
CA ASN A 111 11.11 3.30 23.26
C ASN A 111 12.60 3.59 22.98
N PRO A 112 13.10 4.83 23.15
CA PRO A 112 14.45 5.20 22.75
C PRO A 112 15.55 4.54 23.61
N ARG A 113 15.17 3.94 24.74
CA ARG A 113 16.08 3.24 25.68
C ARG A 113 16.18 1.74 25.43
N MET A 114 15.42 1.22 24.47
CA MET A 114 15.40 -0.20 24.12
C MET A 114 16.13 -0.42 22.79
N THR A 115 16.80 -1.56 22.67
CA THR A 115 17.36 -2.01 21.39
C THR A 115 16.27 -2.42 20.41
N ILE A 116 16.59 -2.50 19.12
CA ILE A 116 15.65 -2.99 18.10
C ILE A 116 15.17 -4.40 18.40
N GLU A 117 16.07 -5.29 18.86
CA GLU A 117 15.73 -6.62 19.36
C GLU A 117 14.63 -6.57 20.42
N SER A 118 14.81 -5.67 21.39
CA SER A 118 13.90 -5.45 22.51
C SER A 118 12.54 -4.96 22.02
N ILE A 119 12.52 -3.96 21.14
CA ILE A 119 11.29 -3.34 20.68
C ILE A 119 10.43 -4.28 19.83
N ILE A 120 11.05 -4.99 18.88
CA ILE A 120 10.30 -5.90 18.00
C ILE A 120 9.95 -7.19 18.74
N GLY A 121 10.90 -7.73 19.50
CA GLY A 121 10.74 -9.01 20.17
C GLY A 121 9.92 -9.01 21.46
N GLU A 122 9.65 -7.84 22.07
CA GLU A 122 8.77 -7.73 23.24
C GLU A 122 7.39 -8.35 22.95
N ALA A 123 6.83 -8.08 21.77
CA ALA A 123 5.54 -8.62 21.36
C ALA A 123 5.60 -10.16 21.24
N LEU A 124 6.67 -10.71 20.67
CA LEU A 124 6.88 -12.16 20.51
C LEU A 124 6.91 -12.86 21.87
N GLU A 125 7.65 -12.31 22.85
CA GLU A 125 7.75 -12.88 24.19
C GLU A 125 6.45 -12.73 24.97
N PHE A 126 5.86 -11.54 24.96
CA PHE A 126 4.60 -11.25 25.66
C PHE A 126 3.48 -12.20 25.21
N HIS A 127 3.44 -12.50 23.91
CA HIS A 127 2.47 -13.41 23.32
C HIS A 127 2.90 -14.88 23.33
N LYS A 128 4.06 -15.21 23.92
CA LYS A 128 4.63 -16.56 24.05
C LYS A 128 4.87 -17.25 22.70
N ILE A 129 5.26 -16.50 21.68
CA ILE A 129 5.54 -16.98 20.32
C ILE A 129 6.98 -17.49 20.23
N ALA A 130 7.93 -16.70 20.72
CA ALA A 130 9.36 -17.05 20.73
C ALA A 130 10.07 -16.40 21.92
N LYS A 131 11.23 -16.96 22.29
CA LYS A 131 12.14 -16.45 23.34
C LYS A 131 13.58 -16.84 23.01
N GLY A 132 14.56 -16.13 23.58
CA GLY A 132 15.99 -16.45 23.38
C GLY A 132 16.40 -16.40 21.90
N ASP A 133 17.21 -17.35 21.45
CA ASP A 133 17.77 -17.37 20.09
C ASP A 133 16.68 -17.37 19.01
N ARG A 134 15.60 -18.14 19.19
CA ARG A 134 14.50 -18.15 18.21
C ARG A 134 13.81 -16.79 18.06
N ARG A 135 13.70 -16.03 19.16
CA ARG A 135 13.16 -14.67 19.09
C ARG A 135 14.10 -13.80 18.28
N ARG A 136 15.40 -13.90 18.52
CA ARG A 136 16.42 -13.12 17.82
C ARG A 136 16.36 -13.38 16.31
N GLU A 137 16.36 -14.66 15.90
CA GLU A 137 16.20 -15.07 14.50
C GLU A 137 14.96 -14.45 13.85
N MET A 138 13.80 -14.55 14.52
CA MET A 138 12.56 -13.95 13.98
C MET A 138 12.66 -12.43 13.84
N VAL A 139 13.35 -11.74 14.75
CA VAL A 139 13.57 -10.29 14.61
C VAL A 139 14.49 -10.00 13.44
N GLU A 140 15.56 -10.78 13.25
CA GLU A 140 16.48 -10.65 12.12
C GLU A 140 15.76 -10.88 10.79
N GLU A 141 14.91 -11.91 10.69
CA GLU A 141 14.02 -12.18 9.55
C GLU A 141 13.12 -10.96 9.25
N LEU A 142 12.47 -10.39 10.27
CA LEU A 142 11.63 -9.20 10.11
C LEU A 142 12.41 -7.97 9.65
N LEU A 143 13.65 -7.79 10.11
CA LEU A 143 14.50 -6.69 9.65
C LEU A 143 14.79 -6.82 8.15
N VAL A 144 15.12 -8.02 7.67
CA VAL A 144 15.30 -8.27 6.23
C VAL A 144 14.04 -7.93 5.45
N LYS A 145 12.87 -8.38 5.93
CA LYS A 145 11.57 -8.12 5.28
C LYS A 145 11.27 -6.65 5.10
N VAL A 146 11.67 -5.80 6.05
CA VAL A 146 11.49 -4.34 5.93
C VAL A 146 12.67 -3.62 5.27
N GLY A 147 13.63 -4.35 4.69
CA GLY A 147 14.78 -3.81 3.98
C GLY A 147 15.87 -3.23 4.88
N LEU A 148 16.06 -3.81 6.07
CA LEU A 148 17.11 -3.44 7.03
C LEU A 148 18.08 -4.60 7.25
N GLN A 149 19.32 -4.30 7.60
CA GLN A 149 20.33 -5.32 7.87
C GLN A 149 20.07 -6.00 9.22
N PRO A 150 20.15 -7.35 9.32
CA PRO A 150 20.06 -8.09 10.59
C PRO A 150 21.03 -7.59 11.66
N SER A 151 22.23 -7.16 11.25
CA SER A 151 23.28 -6.61 12.12
C SER A 151 22.82 -5.38 12.93
N TYR A 152 21.71 -4.74 12.55
CA TYR A 152 21.16 -3.58 13.23
C TYR A 152 20.35 -3.93 14.49
N ILE A 153 20.14 -5.21 14.78
CA ILE A 153 19.31 -5.70 15.89
C ILE A 153 19.71 -5.15 17.28
N THR A 154 20.99 -4.88 17.51
CA THR A 154 21.51 -4.34 18.78
C THR A 154 21.48 -2.82 18.87
N ARG A 155 21.15 -2.12 17.77
CA ARG A 155 21.09 -0.65 17.72
C ARG A 155 19.86 -0.11 18.45
N TYR A 156 19.87 1.18 18.71
CA TYR A 156 18.79 1.95 19.30
C TYR A 156 18.07 2.80 18.25
N PRO A 157 16.78 3.15 18.46
CA PRO A 157 16.01 3.93 17.48
C PRO A 157 16.67 5.24 17.01
N HIS A 158 17.41 5.92 17.87
CA HIS A 158 18.05 7.19 17.55
C HIS A 158 19.17 7.08 16.50
N GLU A 159 19.68 5.87 16.25
CA GLU A 159 20.74 5.57 15.28
C GLU A 159 20.22 5.36 13.85
N PHE A 160 18.90 5.50 13.63
CA PHE A 160 18.25 5.30 12.34
C PHE A 160 17.67 6.61 11.77
N SER A 161 17.58 6.69 10.44
CA SER A 161 16.86 7.76 9.74
C SER A 161 15.34 7.68 9.94
N GLY A 162 14.59 8.74 9.59
CA GLY A 162 13.13 8.74 9.70
C GLY A 162 12.46 7.58 8.96
N GLY A 163 12.85 7.33 7.71
CA GLY A 163 12.34 6.20 6.91
C GLY A 163 12.71 4.83 7.49
N GLN A 164 13.93 4.68 8.00
CA GLN A 164 14.34 3.43 8.67
C GLN A 164 13.56 3.21 9.97
N ARG A 165 13.28 4.25 10.76
CA ARG A 165 12.41 4.14 11.94
C ARG A 165 10.98 3.77 11.57
N GLN A 166 10.47 4.25 10.43
CA GLN A 166 9.18 3.83 9.93
C GLN A 166 9.16 2.33 9.59
N ARG A 167 10.19 1.85 8.88
CA ARG A 167 10.40 0.42 8.57
C ARG A 167 10.47 -0.43 9.86
N LEU A 168 11.14 0.05 10.90
CA LEU A 168 11.14 -0.60 12.22
C LEU A 168 9.74 -0.64 12.87
N GLY A 169 8.96 0.44 12.73
CA GLY A 169 7.56 0.48 13.15
C GLY A 169 6.69 -0.54 12.43
N ILE A 170 6.92 -0.74 11.13
CA ILE A 170 6.27 -1.78 10.30
C ILE A 170 6.69 -3.18 10.79
N ALA A 171 7.98 -3.43 10.95
CA ALA A 171 8.49 -4.72 11.45
C ALA A 171 7.88 -5.10 12.80
N ARG A 172 7.74 -4.13 13.72
CA ARG A 172 7.07 -4.35 15.00
C ARG A 172 5.59 -4.74 14.84
N ALA A 173 4.87 -4.09 13.92
CA ALA A 173 3.47 -4.45 13.65
C ALA A 173 3.34 -5.84 13.03
N LEU A 174 4.29 -6.24 12.18
CA LEU A 174 4.32 -7.55 11.54
C LEU A 174 4.75 -8.69 12.48
N ALA A 175 5.40 -8.39 13.60
CA ALA A 175 6.00 -9.41 14.47
C ALA A 175 5.02 -10.49 14.94
N LEU A 176 3.72 -10.19 15.04
CA LEU A 176 2.69 -11.13 15.45
C LEU A 176 1.97 -11.83 14.28
N ASN A 177 2.45 -11.64 13.05
CA ASN A 177 1.82 -12.10 11.81
C ASN A 177 0.31 -11.72 11.74
N PRO A 178 -0.02 -10.42 11.76
CA PRO A 178 -1.40 -9.98 11.81
C PRO A 178 -2.14 -10.24 10.49
N LYS A 179 -3.47 -10.10 10.50
CA LYS A 179 -4.29 -10.10 9.27
C LYS A 179 -4.75 -8.70 8.89
N PHE A 180 -4.87 -7.81 9.87
CA PHE A 180 -5.35 -6.45 9.68
C PHE A 180 -4.40 -5.44 10.34
N ILE A 181 -4.02 -4.40 9.61
CA ILE A 181 -3.20 -3.31 10.13
C ILE A 181 -3.88 -1.97 9.86
N VAL A 182 -3.98 -1.13 10.90
CA VAL A 182 -4.32 0.29 10.75
C VAL A 182 -3.03 1.07 10.51
N CYS A 183 -2.89 1.71 9.38
CA CYS A 183 -1.77 2.60 9.07
C CYS A 183 -2.19 4.05 9.37
N ASP A 184 -1.90 4.55 10.57
CA ASP A 184 -2.33 5.88 11.05
C ASP A 184 -1.34 6.95 10.59
N GLU A 185 -1.54 7.54 9.41
CA GLU A 185 -0.64 8.55 8.82
C GLU A 185 0.83 8.12 8.71
N ALA A 186 1.04 6.83 8.44
CA ALA A 186 2.33 6.12 8.48
C ALA A 186 3.43 6.69 7.55
N VAL A 187 3.08 7.52 6.57
CA VAL A 187 4.04 8.12 5.64
C VAL A 187 4.10 9.65 5.72
N SER A 188 3.25 10.26 6.55
CA SER A 188 3.03 11.72 6.58
C SER A 188 4.29 12.56 6.90
N ALA A 189 5.20 12.03 7.73
CA ALA A 189 6.38 12.75 8.21
C ALA A 189 7.66 12.48 7.38
N LEU A 190 7.52 11.83 6.22
CA LEU A 190 8.64 11.38 5.39
C LEU A 190 8.74 12.22 4.11
N ASP A 191 9.96 12.36 3.58
CA ASP A 191 10.20 12.95 2.27
C ASP A 191 9.54 12.12 1.16
N VAL A 192 9.12 12.76 0.06
CA VAL A 192 8.33 12.14 -1.02
C VAL A 192 8.97 10.84 -1.57
N SER A 193 10.29 10.82 -1.75
CA SER A 193 10.99 9.61 -2.22
C SER A 193 10.95 8.46 -1.21
N VAL A 194 11.03 8.77 0.09
CA VAL A 194 10.95 7.79 1.17
C VAL A 194 9.50 7.33 1.37
N GLN A 195 8.52 8.21 1.20
CA GLN A 195 7.10 7.84 1.20
C GLN A 195 6.81 6.76 0.16
N ALA A 196 7.24 6.96 -1.09
CA ALA A 196 7.06 5.99 -2.16
C ALA A 196 7.70 4.63 -1.83
N GLN A 197 8.92 4.63 -1.29
CA GLN A 197 9.57 3.39 -0.87
C GLN A 197 8.84 2.65 0.25
N VAL A 198 8.20 3.37 1.18
CA VAL A 198 7.42 2.77 2.26
C VAL A 198 6.07 2.25 1.74
N ILE A 199 5.45 2.94 0.78
CA ILE A 199 4.22 2.49 0.13
C ILE A 199 4.47 1.17 -0.60
N ASN A 200 5.52 1.11 -1.43
CA ASN A 200 5.89 -0.12 -2.15
C ASN A 200 6.17 -1.27 -1.17
N LEU A 201 6.90 -1.00 -0.09
CA LEU A 201 7.11 -2.00 0.96
C LEU A 201 5.79 -2.50 1.55
N LEU A 202 4.83 -1.63 1.83
CA LEU A 202 3.53 -2.05 2.35
C LEU A 202 2.77 -2.92 1.35
N GLN A 203 2.86 -2.63 0.05
CA GLN A 203 2.25 -3.45 -1.00
C GLN A 203 2.91 -4.84 -1.09
N ASP A 204 4.24 -4.90 -1.10
CA ASP A 204 4.99 -6.16 -1.09
C ASP A 204 4.60 -7.02 0.12
N LEU A 205 4.51 -6.40 1.29
CA LEU A 205 4.08 -7.06 2.53
C LEU A 205 2.62 -7.49 2.49
N GLN A 206 1.76 -6.73 1.82
CA GLN A 206 0.35 -7.07 1.65
C GLN A 206 0.21 -8.40 0.91
N GLU A 207 0.91 -8.53 -0.21
CA GLU A 207 0.93 -9.75 -1.02
C GLU A 207 1.59 -10.91 -0.28
N GLU A 208 2.74 -10.68 0.34
CA GLU A 208 3.50 -11.74 1.02
C GLU A 208 2.76 -12.31 2.24
N PHE A 209 2.16 -11.44 3.06
CA PHE A 209 1.51 -11.82 4.33
C PHE A 209 -0.01 -11.89 4.24
N ASN A 210 -0.60 -11.65 3.07
CA ASN A 210 -2.05 -11.58 2.85
C ASN A 210 -2.72 -10.58 3.82
N LEU A 211 -2.12 -9.39 3.96
CA LEU A 211 -2.57 -8.36 4.90
C LEU A 211 -3.75 -7.58 4.34
N SER A 212 -4.56 -7.04 5.23
CA SER A 212 -5.58 -6.04 4.88
C SER A 212 -5.31 -4.76 5.65
N TYR A 213 -5.49 -3.62 4.99
CA TYR A 213 -5.14 -2.33 5.56
C TYR A 213 -6.33 -1.40 5.69
N LEU A 214 -6.37 -0.68 6.81
CA LEU A 214 -7.05 0.62 6.87
C LEU A 214 -5.96 1.69 6.79
N PHE A 215 -5.79 2.29 5.62
CA PHE A 215 -4.74 3.25 5.35
C PHE A 215 -5.23 4.68 5.58
N ILE A 216 -4.88 5.27 6.72
CA ILE A 216 -5.29 6.63 7.08
C ILE A 216 -4.25 7.61 6.54
N ALA A 217 -4.69 8.56 5.72
CA ALA A 217 -3.85 9.66 5.26
C ALA A 217 -4.64 10.95 5.09
N HIS A 218 -3.94 12.07 4.98
CA HIS A 218 -4.52 13.35 4.62
C HIS A 218 -4.25 13.74 3.15
N ASP A 219 -3.33 13.04 2.48
CA ASP A 219 -2.99 13.25 1.08
C ASP A 219 -3.60 12.16 0.19
N LEU A 220 -4.51 12.56 -0.69
CA LEU A 220 -5.17 11.69 -1.65
C LEU A 220 -4.20 11.11 -2.69
N SER A 221 -3.10 11.81 -3.04
CA SER A 221 -2.12 11.31 -4.00
C SER A 221 -1.45 10.03 -3.50
N VAL A 222 -1.07 10.00 -2.22
CA VAL A 222 -0.53 8.81 -1.54
C VAL A 222 -1.54 7.67 -1.51
N VAL A 223 -2.80 7.99 -1.17
CA VAL A 223 -3.85 6.96 -1.03
C VAL A 223 -4.17 6.29 -2.36
N LYS A 224 -4.10 7.03 -3.48
CA LYS A 224 -4.30 6.50 -4.84
C LYS A 224 -3.40 5.31 -5.16
N HIS A 225 -2.17 5.33 -4.66
CA HIS A 225 -1.16 4.32 -5.02
C HIS A 225 -1.31 2.99 -4.28
N ILE A 226 -2.00 2.96 -3.14
CA ILE A 226 -2.05 1.78 -2.25
C ILE A 226 -3.47 1.24 -2.02
N SER A 227 -4.51 2.02 -2.29
CA SER A 227 -5.88 1.67 -1.87
C SER A 227 -6.73 1.08 -3.00
N ASP A 228 -7.44 0.01 -2.70
CA ASP A 228 -8.46 -0.56 -3.58
C ASP A 228 -9.75 0.27 -3.55
N ARG A 229 -10.14 0.69 -2.34
CA ARG A 229 -11.29 1.57 -2.09
C ARG A 229 -10.90 2.72 -1.20
N ILE A 230 -11.57 3.84 -1.35
CA ILE A 230 -11.31 5.05 -0.58
C ILE A 230 -12.60 5.53 0.06
N ALA A 231 -12.57 5.72 1.38
CA ALA A 231 -13.60 6.36 2.18
C ALA A 231 -13.16 7.78 2.55
N VAL A 232 -13.97 8.77 2.18
CA VAL A 232 -13.76 10.18 2.47
C VAL A 232 -14.57 10.56 3.71
N MET A 233 -13.90 11.16 4.69
CA MET A 233 -14.47 11.49 5.99
C MET A 233 -14.43 13.00 6.25
N TYR A 234 -15.56 13.56 6.67
CA TYR A 234 -15.72 14.96 7.01
C TYR A 234 -16.45 15.12 8.34
N LEU A 235 -15.84 15.85 9.29
CA LEU A 235 -16.39 16.10 10.63
C LEU A 235 -17.05 14.88 11.28
N GLY A 236 -16.33 13.76 11.38
CA GLY A 236 -16.80 12.56 12.06
C GLY A 236 -17.65 11.62 11.22
N GLN A 237 -18.05 11.99 10.00
CA GLN A 237 -18.93 11.21 9.14
C GLN A 237 -18.24 10.79 7.85
N MET A 238 -18.55 9.60 7.34
CA MET A 238 -18.21 9.26 5.96
C MET A 238 -19.16 9.98 5.00
N VAL A 239 -18.60 10.69 4.03
CA VAL A 239 -19.35 11.47 3.05
C VAL A 239 -19.36 10.84 1.67
N GLU A 240 -18.35 10.03 1.36
CA GLU A 240 -18.26 9.29 0.11
C GLU A 240 -17.36 8.07 0.29
N MET A 241 -17.70 6.96 -0.38
CA MET A 241 -16.86 5.77 -0.47
C MET A 241 -17.03 5.15 -1.84
N ALA A 242 -15.93 4.81 -2.51
CA ALA A 242 -15.94 4.16 -3.83
C ALA A 242 -14.65 3.35 -4.03
N THR A 243 -14.56 2.63 -5.16
CA THR A 243 -13.26 2.18 -5.67
C THR A 243 -12.35 3.38 -5.90
N CYS A 244 -11.04 3.17 -5.83
CA CYS A 244 -10.07 4.22 -6.09
C CYS A 244 -10.36 4.91 -7.43
N ASP A 245 -10.44 4.14 -8.52
CA ASP A 245 -10.70 4.66 -9.87
C ASP A 245 -11.99 5.50 -9.93
N ASN A 246 -13.11 4.97 -9.43
CA ASN A 246 -14.38 5.71 -9.47
C ASN A 246 -14.35 6.99 -8.64
N LEU A 247 -13.63 7.00 -7.50
CA LEU A 247 -13.50 8.20 -6.67
C LEU A 247 -12.70 9.28 -7.39
N PHE A 248 -11.62 8.92 -8.10
CA PHE A 248 -10.79 9.87 -8.84
C PHE A 248 -11.44 10.34 -10.16
N ASP A 249 -12.10 9.43 -10.88
CA ASP A 249 -12.70 9.72 -12.18
C ASP A 249 -14.06 10.41 -12.07
N THR A 250 -14.89 9.95 -11.13
CA THR A 250 -16.28 10.41 -10.99
C THR A 250 -16.66 10.76 -9.54
N PRO A 251 -15.89 11.60 -8.84
CA PRO A 251 -16.23 12.01 -7.48
C PRO A 251 -17.60 12.67 -7.43
N ARG A 252 -18.43 12.25 -6.47
CA ARG A 252 -19.84 12.64 -6.39
C ARG A 252 -20.08 13.68 -5.32
N HIS A 253 -19.45 13.57 -4.15
CA HIS A 253 -19.67 14.49 -3.05
C HIS A 253 -18.88 15.81 -3.28
N PRO A 254 -19.51 17.00 -3.12
CA PRO A 254 -18.83 18.28 -3.40
C PRO A 254 -17.54 18.50 -2.59
N TYR A 255 -17.46 17.92 -1.38
CA TYR A 255 -16.23 17.91 -0.58
C TYR A 255 -15.11 17.08 -1.23
N THR A 256 -15.40 15.86 -1.69
CA THR A 256 -14.44 14.99 -2.37
C THR A 256 -13.92 15.65 -3.63
N GLN A 257 -14.82 16.23 -4.43
CA GLN A 257 -14.44 16.96 -5.63
C GLN A 257 -13.53 18.16 -5.31
N ALA A 258 -13.77 18.87 -4.20
CA ALA A 258 -12.91 19.95 -3.76
C ALA A 258 -11.53 19.45 -3.30
N LEU A 259 -11.46 18.34 -2.55
CA LEU A 259 -10.21 17.71 -2.14
C LEU A 259 -9.37 17.29 -3.35
N LEU A 260 -9.98 16.61 -4.33
CA LEU A 260 -9.31 16.18 -5.56
C LEU A 260 -8.83 17.36 -6.40
N SER A 261 -9.59 18.46 -6.46
CA SER A 261 -9.17 19.67 -7.19
C SER A 261 -7.91 20.34 -6.63
N ALA A 262 -7.51 20.00 -5.41
CA ALA A 262 -6.29 20.52 -4.78
C ALA A 262 -5.04 19.72 -5.15
N ILE A 263 -5.19 18.49 -5.67
CA ILE A 263 -4.08 17.64 -6.07
C ILE A 263 -3.38 18.26 -7.29
N PRO A 264 -2.05 18.47 -7.26
CA PRO A 264 -1.33 19.01 -8.41
C PRO A 264 -1.42 18.07 -9.62
N HIS A 265 -1.59 18.64 -10.82
CA HIS A 265 -1.52 17.87 -12.04
C HIS A 265 -0.07 17.39 -12.29
N PRO A 266 0.17 16.10 -12.63
CA PRO A 266 1.52 15.57 -12.84
C PRO A 266 2.30 16.26 -13.96
N LYS A 267 1.62 16.64 -15.06
CA LYS A 267 2.22 17.39 -16.17
C LYS A 267 2.47 18.86 -15.78
N PRO A 268 3.74 19.34 -15.78
CA PRO A 268 4.06 20.74 -15.53
C PRO A 268 3.35 21.66 -16.52
N GLY A 269 2.80 22.77 -16.04
CA GLY A 269 2.15 23.80 -16.88
C GLY A 269 0.64 23.61 -17.10
N VAL A 270 0.06 22.45 -16.74
CA VAL A 270 -1.39 22.27 -16.76
C VAL A 270 -2.02 22.99 -15.56
N LYS A 271 -2.75 24.07 -15.82
CA LYS A 271 -3.50 24.81 -14.78
C LYS A 271 -4.84 24.12 -14.55
N GLN A 272 -5.00 23.42 -13.44
CA GLN A 272 -6.30 22.95 -12.96
C GLN A 272 -7.03 24.05 -12.20
N ALA A 273 -8.35 24.12 -12.39
CA ALA A 273 -9.22 25.01 -11.63
C ALA A 273 -9.34 24.48 -10.19
N ARG A 274 -8.51 25.01 -9.28
CA ARG A 274 -8.56 24.67 -7.85
C ARG A 274 -9.83 25.21 -7.22
N VAL A 275 -10.56 24.38 -6.49
CA VAL A 275 -11.69 24.85 -5.69
C VAL A 275 -11.19 25.30 -4.33
N VAL A 276 -11.26 26.61 -4.11
CA VAL A 276 -10.97 27.21 -2.81
C VAL A 276 -12.24 27.15 -1.97
N LEU A 277 -12.28 26.21 -1.03
CA LEU A 277 -13.32 26.16 -0.02
C LEU A 277 -13.26 27.42 0.85
N LYS A 278 -14.40 28.10 1.01
CA LYS A 278 -14.50 29.32 1.81
C LYS A 278 -14.78 28.98 3.27
N GLY A 279 -14.15 29.71 4.19
CA GLY A 279 -14.35 29.58 5.63
C GLY A 279 -13.61 28.40 6.26
N ASP A 280 -13.49 28.45 7.59
CA ASP A 280 -12.79 27.45 8.39
C ASP A 280 -13.61 26.18 8.59
N VAL A 281 -12.92 25.08 8.94
CA VAL A 281 -13.59 23.84 9.34
C VAL A 281 -14.44 24.10 10.60
N PRO A 282 -15.76 23.80 10.57
CA PRO A 282 -16.61 23.98 11.75
C PRO A 282 -16.13 23.15 12.94
N SER A 283 -16.45 23.62 14.15
CA SER A 283 -16.06 22.91 15.37
C SER A 283 -16.81 21.56 15.49
N PRO A 284 -16.12 20.45 15.79
CA PRO A 284 -16.76 19.16 16.06
C PRO A 284 -17.51 19.11 17.40
N ILE A 285 -17.40 20.16 18.22
CA ILE A 285 -18.17 20.35 19.46
C ILE A 285 -19.63 20.70 19.15
N ASN A 286 -19.85 21.54 18.15
CA ASN A 286 -21.15 21.99 17.71
C ASN A 286 -21.22 21.92 16.17
N PRO A 287 -21.34 20.71 15.60
CA PRO A 287 -21.34 20.55 14.16
C PRO A 287 -22.57 21.24 13.54
N PRO A 288 -22.49 21.69 12.28
CA PRO A 288 -23.62 22.28 11.58
C PRO A 288 -24.83 21.34 11.53
N SER A 289 -26.05 21.90 11.49
CA SER A 289 -27.28 21.11 11.34
C SER A 289 -27.43 20.55 9.92
N GLY A 290 -28.10 19.42 9.79
CA GLY A 290 -28.27 18.75 8.51
C GLY A 290 -26.94 18.23 7.95
N CYS A 291 -26.63 18.54 6.70
CA CYS A 291 -25.35 18.16 6.09
C CYS A 291 -24.20 18.95 6.72
N ARG A 292 -23.26 18.29 7.40
CA ARG A 292 -22.12 18.96 8.08
C ARG A 292 -21.29 19.85 7.15
N PHE A 293 -21.26 19.55 5.85
CA PHE A 293 -20.50 20.31 4.86
C PHE A 293 -21.26 21.52 4.29
N HIS A 294 -22.55 21.71 4.63
CA HIS A 294 -23.41 22.73 3.99
C HIS A 294 -22.86 24.17 4.12
N THR A 295 -22.07 24.47 5.14
CA THR A 295 -21.48 25.80 5.37
C THR A 295 -20.32 26.14 4.44
N ARG A 296 -19.70 25.12 3.84
CA ARG A 296 -18.55 25.24 2.93
C ARG A 296 -18.85 24.70 1.53
N CYS A 297 -20.00 24.05 1.34
CA CYS A 297 -20.40 23.43 0.08
C CYS A 297 -20.75 24.48 -0.99
N PRO A 298 -20.10 24.46 -2.18
CA PRO A 298 -20.42 25.38 -3.27
C PRO A 298 -21.79 25.09 -3.92
N ALA A 299 -22.26 23.85 -3.82
CA ALA A 299 -23.55 23.38 -4.32
C ALA A 299 -24.61 23.30 -3.20
N CYS A 300 -24.49 24.10 -2.14
CA CYS A 300 -25.46 24.11 -1.05
C CYS A 300 -26.84 24.62 -1.51
N PHE A 301 -27.90 23.95 -1.06
CA PHE A 301 -29.30 24.33 -1.34
C PHE A 301 -30.20 24.03 -0.13
N ALA A 302 -31.48 24.40 -0.20
CA ALA A 302 -32.35 24.57 0.97
C ALA A 302 -32.43 23.39 1.98
N PRO A 303 -32.49 22.11 1.57
CA PRO A 303 -32.51 20.97 2.50
C PRO A 303 -31.22 20.78 3.28
N CYS A 304 -30.07 21.21 2.75
CA CYS A 304 -28.76 20.89 3.30
C CYS A 304 -28.53 21.41 4.72
N SER A 305 -29.11 22.54 5.10
CA SER A 305 -28.97 23.10 6.46
C SER A 305 -29.98 22.54 7.46
N LYS A 306 -31.01 21.82 7.00
CA LYS A 306 -32.16 21.39 7.83
C LYS A 306 -32.23 19.89 8.04
N HIS A 307 -31.87 19.11 7.04
CA HIS A 307 -32.02 17.66 7.05
C HIS A 307 -30.67 16.96 6.97
N GLU A 308 -30.50 15.89 7.74
CA GLU A 308 -29.32 15.04 7.69
C GLU A 308 -29.36 14.21 6.39
N PRO A 309 -28.35 14.27 5.52
CA PRO A 309 -28.32 13.45 4.31
C PRO A 309 -28.18 11.98 4.66
N LYS A 310 -28.98 11.14 3.99
CA LYS A 310 -28.81 9.67 4.04
C LYS A 310 -27.65 9.26 3.14
N THR A 311 -27.00 8.15 3.48
CA THR A 311 -26.06 7.51 2.56
C THR A 311 -26.86 6.79 1.47
N VAL A 312 -26.59 7.13 0.21
CA VAL A 312 -27.17 6.47 -0.96
C VAL A 312 -26.08 5.73 -1.71
N GLU A 313 -26.42 4.56 -2.25
CA GLU A 313 -25.56 3.84 -3.19
C GLU A 313 -25.96 4.23 -4.60
N LEU A 314 -25.06 4.89 -5.32
CA LEU A 314 -25.33 5.37 -6.68
C LEU A 314 -25.11 4.27 -7.72
N GLU A 315 -24.03 3.52 -7.52
CA GLU A 315 -23.59 2.38 -8.30
C GLU A 315 -22.99 1.36 -7.31
N PRO A 316 -22.88 0.06 -7.66
CA PRO A 316 -22.37 -0.95 -6.73
C PRO A 316 -21.04 -0.54 -6.08
N GLY A 317 -21.05 -0.36 -4.75
CA GLY A 317 -19.88 0.05 -3.98
C GLY A 317 -19.57 1.56 -3.98
N HIS A 318 -20.33 2.40 -4.68
CA HIS A 318 -20.20 3.87 -4.67
C HIS A 318 -21.27 4.51 -3.77
N LEU A 319 -20.90 4.72 -2.51
CA LEU A 319 -21.74 5.29 -1.47
C LEU A 319 -21.49 6.78 -1.34
N VAL A 320 -22.56 7.58 -1.23
CA VAL A 320 -22.49 9.04 -1.10
C VAL A 320 -23.50 9.52 -0.07
N ARG A 321 -23.07 10.39 0.85
CA ARG A 321 -23.93 11.03 1.86
C ARG A 321 -24.27 12.46 1.45
N CYS A 322 -25.14 12.64 0.45
CA CYS A 322 -25.47 13.96 -0.09
C CYS A 322 -26.91 14.07 -0.60
N HIS A 323 -27.56 15.19 -0.30
CA HIS A 323 -28.93 15.49 -0.78
C HIS A 323 -29.05 15.64 -2.30
N LEU A 324 -27.94 15.90 -3.02
CA LEU A 324 -27.95 15.95 -4.49
C LEU A 324 -28.41 14.63 -5.13
N TYR A 325 -28.25 13.52 -4.40
CA TYR A 325 -28.51 12.17 -4.87
C TYR A 325 -29.60 11.47 -4.04
N ASP A 326 -30.17 12.16 -3.05
CA ASP A 326 -31.28 11.65 -2.25
C ASP A 326 -32.57 11.80 -3.05
N LYS A 327 -33.30 10.71 -3.28
CA LYS A 327 -34.57 10.72 -4.04
C LYS A 327 -35.61 11.69 -3.46
N GLU A 328 -35.55 11.96 -2.15
CA GLU A 328 -36.49 12.86 -1.46
C GLU A 328 -36.13 14.34 -1.64
N PHE A 329 -34.84 14.66 -1.71
CA PHE A 329 -34.34 16.05 -1.67
C PHE A 329 -33.63 16.50 -2.94
N ALA A 330 -33.35 15.59 -3.88
CA ALA A 330 -32.60 15.92 -5.10
C ALA A 330 -33.25 17.12 -5.82
N PRO A 331 -32.45 18.14 -6.18
CA PRO A 331 -32.99 19.35 -6.77
C PRO A 331 -33.56 19.06 -8.17
N ALA A 332 -34.78 19.53 -8.43
CA ALA A 332 -35.33 19.54 -9.79
C ALA A 332 -34.56 20.50 -10.72
N ASP A 333 -33.95 21.54 -10.14
CA ASP A 333 -33.10 22.49 -10.83
C ASP A 333 -31.65 21.96 -10.91
N LEU A 334 -31.23 21.59 -12.12
CA LEU A 334 -29.90 21.05 -12.38
C LEU A 334 -28.78 22.10 -12.34
N THR A 335 -29.10 23.40 -12.26
CA THR A 335 -28.07 24.46 -12.14
C THR A 335 -27.25 24.35 -10.86
N VAL A 336 -27.76 23.62 -9.85
CA VAL A 336 -26.99 23.30 -8.63
C VAL A 336 -25.72 22.49 -8.98
N PHE A 337 -25.76 21.64 -10.01
CA PHE A 337 -24.61 20.88 -10.48
C PHE A 337 -23.58 21.75 -11.22
N GLU A 338 -24.00 22.88 -11.80
CA GLU A 338 -23.07 23.82 -12.45
C GLU A 338 -22.12 24.51 -11.45
N LYS A 339 -22.52 24.57 -10.18
CA LYS A 339 -21.71 25.09 -9.07
C LYS A 339 -20.70 24.08 -8.53
N LEU A 340 -20.79 22.83 -8.96
CA LEU A 340 -19.86 21.80 -8.52
C LEU A 340 -18.46 22.05 -9.07
N PRO A 341 -17.42 21.75 -8.27
CA PRO A 341 -16.09 21.53 -8.83
C PRO A 341 -16.21 20.52 -9.97
N ARG A 342 -15.79 20.88 -11.18
CA ARG A 342 -15.67 19.88 -12.25
C ARG A 342 -14.36 19.14 -12.04
N PRO A 343 -14.36 17.84 -11.69
CA PRO A 343 -13.15 17.05 -11.82
C PRO A 343 -12.71 17.14 -13.28
N VAL A 344 -11.43 17.35 -13.53
CA VAL A 344 -10.89 17.18 -14.88
C VAL A 344 -10.81 15.67 -15.08
N PRO A 345 -11.59 15.06 -16.00
CA PRO A 345 -11.54 13.62 -16.19
C PRO A 345 -10.12 13.19 -16.55
N GLU A 346 -9.62 12.14 -15.90
CA GLU A 346 -8.36 11.49 -16.28
C GLU A 346 -8.46 10.76 -17.64
N SER A 347 -9.60 10.78 -18.34
CA SER A 347 -9.75 10.14 -19.65
C SER A 347 -8.92 10.75 -20.80
N GLY A 348 -8.04 11.71 -20.51
CA GLY A 348 -6.92 12.15 -21.37
C GLY A 348 -5.53 12.06 -20.70
N LEU A 349 -5.48 11.56 -19.48
CA LEU A 349 -4.29 11.23 -18.71
C LEU A 349 -3.91 9.77 -19.01
N GLN A 350 -3.12 9.58 -20.07
CA GLN A 350 -2.01 8.65 -19.89
C GLN A 350 -1.22 9.17 -18.68
N PRO A 351 -0.83 8.31 -17.72
CA PRO A 351 0.03 8.73 -16.62
C PRO A 351 1.16 9.57 -17.21
N ALA A 352 1.49 10.69 -16.55
CA ALA A 352 2.66 11.44 -16.99
C ALA A 352 3.84 10.48 -16.85
N GLU A 353 4.30 9.97 -18.00
CA GLU A 353 5.39 9.02 -18.07
C GLU A 353 6.51 9.55 -17.19
N THR A 354 6.84 8.79 -16.14
CA THR A 354 8.01 9.06 -15.33
C THR A 354 9.21 9.21 -16.26
N PRO A 355 10.26 9.97 -15.88
CA PRO A 355 11.48 10.03 -16.69
C PRO A 355 12.01 8.63 -17.07
N GLN A 356 11.76 7.64 -16.20
CA GLN A 356 12.05 6.23 -16.41
C GLN A 356 11.14 5.54 -17.44
N GLU A 357 9.82 5.72 -17.37
CA GLU A 357 8.86 5.20 -18.36
C GLU A 357 9.05 5.85 -19.74
N LYS A 358 9.36 7.16 -19.77
CA LYS A 358 9.66 7.90 -20.99
C LYS A 358 10.95 7.40 -21.64
N ALA A 359 12.00 7.18 -20.85
CA ALA A 359 13.25 6.57 -21.33
C ALA A 359 13.04 5.13 -21.82
N THR A 360 12.25 4.33 -21.10
CA THR A 360 11.90 2.95 -21.49
C THR A 360 11.14 2.95 -22.82
N LYS A 361 10.20 3.88 -23.00
CA LYS A 361 9.41 4.03 -24.23
C LYS A 361 10.25 4.54 -25.41
N GLU A 362 11.16 5.49 -25.18
CA GLU A 362 12.11 5.98 -26.18
C GLU A 362 13.07 4.86 -26.63
N LEU A 363 13.56 4.04 -25.69
CA LEU A 363 14.42 2.88 -25.98
C LEU A 363 13.65 1.77 -26.71
N ARG A 364 12.41 1.45 -26.30
CA ARG A 364 11.52 0.52 -27.03
C ARG A 364 11.23 1.00 -28.45
N ALA A 365 10.99 2.29 -28.64
CA ALA A 365 10.78 2.89 -29.95
C ALA A 365 12.05 2.89 -30.81
N LYS A 366 13.23 3.13 -30.23
CA LYS A 366 14.51 2.98 -30.92
C LYS A 366 14.73 1.53 -31.36
N PHE A 367 14.47 0.56 -30.48
CA PHE A 367 14.64 -0.87 -30.77
C PHE A 367 13.72 -1.31 -31.93
N ALA A 368 12.45 -0.93 -31.90
CA ALA A 368 11.47 -1.25 -32.93
C ALA A 368 11.79 -0.64 -34.31
N ASN A 369 12.56 0.46 -34.36
CA ASN A 369 12.95 1.15 -35.59
C ASN A 369 14.44 0.96 -35.97
N ALA A 370 15.20 0.17 -35.21
CA ALA A 370 16.62 -0.07 -35.45
C ALA A 370 16.83 -0.97 -36.67
N SER A 371 17.83 -0.63 -37.49
CA SER A 371 18.33 -1.53 -38.54
C SER A 371 18.93 -2.79 -37.90
N ASP A 372 19.04 -3.89 -38.66
CA ASP A 372 19.56 -5.16 -38.12
C ASP A 372 20.98 -5.03 -37.52
N VAL A 373 21.75 -4.02 -37.94
CA VAL A 373 23.11 -3.73 -37.43
C VAL A 373 23.10 -2.93 -36.12
N GLU A 374 22.07 -2.14 -35.87
CA GLU A 374 21.95 -1.26 -34.68
C GLU A 374 21.10 -1.90 -33.57
N ARG A 375 20.33 -2.94 -33.92
CA ARG A 375 19.34 -3.57 -33.04
C ARG A 375 19.97 -4.14 -31.77
N ASP A 376 21.19 -4.67 -31.87
CA ASP A 376 21.91 -5.29 -30.76
C ASP A 376 22.33 -4.26 -29.70
N GLU A 377 22.86 -3.12 -30.12
CA GLU A 377 23.33 -2.06 -29.22
C GLU A 377 22.16 -1.39 -28.49
N VAL A 378 21.05 -1.16 -29.21
CA VAL A 378 19.83 -0.59 -28.62
C VAL A 378 19.15 -1.59 -27.68
N CYS A 379 19.20 -2.89 -27.99
CA CYS A 379 18.69 -3.93 -27.10
C CYS A 379 19.48 -4.00 -25.79
N LEU A 380 20.81 -3.92 -25.86
CA LEU A 380 21.69 -3.89 -24.68
C LEU A 380 21.39 -2.69 -23.78
N GLU A 381 21.13 -1.52 -24.38
CA GLU A 381 20.75 -0.30 -23.65
C GLU A 381 19.39 -0.45 -22.95
N LEU A 382 18.40 -1.04 -23.63
CA LEU A 382 17.06 -1.29 -23.09
C LEU A 382 17.05 -2.33 -21.98
N VAL A 383 17.79 -3.45 -22.13
CA VAL A 383 17.90 -4.48 -21.09
C VAL A 383 18.58 -3.94 -19.84
N ARG A 384 19.67 -3.17 -19.99
CA ARG A 384 20.33 -2.52 -18.83
C ARG A 384 19.36 -1.60 -18.08
N HIS A 385 18.61 -0.77 -18.83
CA HIS A 385 17.62 0.15 -18.26
C HIS A 385 16.48 -0.56 -17.53
N LEU A 386 16.06 -1.74 -18.00
CA LEU A 386 15.04 -2.56 -17.34
C LEU A 386 15.57 -3.30 -16.10
N VAL A 387 16.82 -3.76 -16.11
CA VAL A 387 17.45 -4.44 -14.97
C VAL A 387 17.77 -3.47 -13.83
N GLU A 388 18.17 -2.23 -14.14
CA GLU A 388 18.38 -1.17 -13.15
C GLU A 388 17.08 -0.78 -12.41
N GLN A 389 15.92 -1.00 -13.04
CA GLN A 389 14.61 -0.85 -12.41
C GLN A 389 14.26 -2.13 -11.65
N ARG A 390 14.56 -2.18 -10.34
CA ARG A 390 14.21 -3.28 -9.44
C ARG A 390 12.73 -3.69 -9.63
N GLY A 391 12.48 -4.82 -10.31
CA GLY A 391 11.13 -5.37 -10.55
C GLY A 391 10.83 -5.85 -11.98
N HIS A 392 11.65 -5.52 -12.99
CA HIS A 392 11.33 -5.80 -14.41
C HIS A 392 12.13 -6.96 -15.03
N ALA A 393 12.68 -7.88 -14.21
CA ALA A 393 13.47 -9.03 -14.69
C ALA A 393 12.71 -9.92 -15.68
N ARG A 394 11.39 -10.04 -15.51
CA ARG A 394 10.52 -10.83 -16.39
C ARG A 394 10.32 -10.18 -17.77
N GLU A 395 10.12 -8.86 -17.81
CA GLU A 395 10.04 -8.12 -19.10
C GLU A 395 11.40 -8.07 -19.82
N ALA A 396 12.50 -8.00 -19.08
CA ALA A 396 13.84 -8.09 -19.66
C ALA A 396 14.08 -9.48 -20.29
N ASN A 397 13.59 -10.54 -19.65
CA ASN A 397 13.65 -11.91 -20.16
C ASN A 397 12.75 -12.13 -21.40
N ASP A 398 11.51 -11.65 -21.37
CA ASP A 398 10.56 -11.78 -22.51
C ASP A 398 11.04 -11.01 -23.75
N LEU A 399 11.72 -9.87 -23.57
CA LEU A 399 12.33 -9.11 -24.67
C LEU A 399 13.56 -9.83 -25.24
N PHE A 400 14.35 -10.48 -24.38
CA PHE A 400 15.51 -11.29 -24.76
C PHE A 400 15.11 -12.51 -25.60
N GLU A 401 13.99 -13.16 -25.27
CA GLU A 401 13.41 -14.29 -26.01
C GLU A 401 12.88 -13.91 -27.41
N SER A 402 12.74 -12.61 -27.72
CA SER A 402 12.21 -12.12 -29.00
C SER A 402 13.27 -11.78 -30.06
N LEU A 403 14.56 -11.95 -29.74
CA LEU A 403 15.69 -11.65 -30.63
C LEU A 403 15.97 -12.80 -31.62
N PRO A 404 16.42 -12.50 -32.86
CA PRO A 404 16.80 -13.54 -33.84
C PRO A 404 18.01 -14.38 -33.37
N GLU A 405 18.07 -15.66 -33.77
CA GLU A 405 19.12 -16.62 -33.37
C GLU A 405 20.55 -16.24 -33.81
N GLU A 406 20.72 -15.29 -34.73
CA GLU A 406 22.01 -14.94 -35.35
C GLU A 406 22.90 -14.04 -34.46
N THR A 407 22.45 -13.67 -33.25
CA THR A 407 23.08 -12.65 -32.39
C THR A 407 23.91 -13.18 -31.19
N GLN A 408 24.33 -14.45 -31.23
CA GLN A 408 24.92 -15.19 -30.09
C GLN A 408 26.29 -14.68 -29.56
N ASP A 409 26.97 -13.73 -30.21
CA ASP A 409 28.25 -13.17 -29.71
C ASP A 409 28.06 -11.95 -28.78
N ALA A 410 26.92 -11.25 -28.89
CA ALA A 410 26.53 -10.17 -27.96
C ALA A 410 26.09 -10.70 -26.60
N GLU A 411 25.54 -11.92 -26.60
CA GLU A 411 25.05 -12.67 -25.45
C GLU A 411 26.14 -12.94 -24.41
N LEU A 412 27.35 -13.32 -24.83
CA LEU A 412 28.47 -13.63 -23.92
C LEU A 412 29.01 -12.38 -23.20
N ARG A 413 28.98 -11.21 -23.85
CA ARG A 413 29.43 -9.94 -23.25
C ARG A 413 28.43 -9.40 -22.24
N LEU A 414 27.14 -9.56 -22.52
CA LEU A 414 26.07 -9.17 -21.62
C LEU A 414 25.99 -10.10 -20.40
N LYS A 415 26.11 -11.42 -20.60
CA LYS A 415 26.12 -12.42 -19.53
C LYS A 415 27.27 -12.21 -18.54
N ARG A 416 28.47 -11.84 -19.03
CA ARG A 416 29.63 -11.57 -18.18
C ARG A 416 29.48 -10.28 -17.36
N LYS A 417 28.85 -9.26 -17.94
CA LYS A 417 28.67 -7.95 -17.30
C LYS A 417 27.51 -7.92 -16.30
N ILE A 418 26.44 -8.68 -16.58
CA ILE A 418 25.32 -8.92 -15.64
C ILE A 418 25.81 -9.72 -14.43
N ALA A 419 26.66 -10.72 -14.64
CA ALA A 419 27.27 -11.49 -13.54
C ALA A 419 28.25 -10.65 -12.68
N GLU A 420 28.95 -9.68 -13.27
CA GLU A 420 29.84 -8.76 -12.53
C GLU A 420 29.08 -7.68 -11.74
N GLU A 421 27.85 -7.31 -12.14
CA GLU A 421 27.07 -6.23 -11.50
C GLU A 421 26.01 -6.72 -10.50
N LEU A 422 25.56 -7.99 -10.55
CA LEU A 422 24.46 -8.49 -9.71
C LEU A 422 24.83 -8.89 -8.28
N GLU A 423 26.11 -9.14 -7.96
CA GLU A 423 26.61 -9.57 -6.62
C GLU A 423 25.79 -10.69 -5.91
N ASP A 424 24.88 -11.39 -6.60
CA ASP A 424 24.04 -12.47 -6.08
C ASP A 424 24.16 -13.71 -6.98
N TRP A 425 25.14 -14.55 -6.63
CA TRP A 425 25.51 -15.74 -7.38
C TRP A 425 24.52 -16.91 -7.23
N ASP A 426 23.65 -16.87 -6.21
CA ASP A 426 22.59 -17.86 -6.03
C ASP A 426 21.46 -17.65 -7.05
N GLU A 427 21.15 -16.40 -7.38
CA GLU A 427 20.18 -16.09 -8.45
C GLU A 427 20.71 -16.47 -9.83
N VAL A 428 22.01 -16.27 -10.08
CA VAL A 428 22.67 -16.71 -11.32
C VAL A 428 22.60 -18.23 -11.47
N ALA A 429 22.80 -18.98 -10.38
CA ALA A 429 22.67 -20.43 -10.40
C ALA A 429 21.23 -20.89 -10.71
N ARG A 430 20.21 -20.24 -10.10
CA ARG A 430 18.79 -20.54 -10.39
C ARG A 430 18.43 -20.31 -11.85
N ILE A 431 18.93 -19.24 -12.45
CA ILE A 431 18.70 -18.93 -13.87
C ILE A 431 19.34 -20.01 -14.75
N LEU A 432 20.58 -20.42 -14.46
CA LEU A 432 21.26 -21.48 -15.20
C LEU A 432 20.53 -22.83 -15.11
N GLU A 433 19.98 -23.19 -13.95
CA GLU A 433 19.17 -24.41 -13.80
C GLU A 433 17.91 -24.40 -14.69
N ILE A 434 17.21 -23.27 -14.73
CA ILE A 434 16.00 -23.11 -15.56
C ILE A 434 16.36 -23.21 -17.05
N LEU A 435 17.50 -22.65 -17.45
CA LEU A 435 17.98 -22.71 -18.82
C LEU A 435 18.35 -24.14 -19.23
N ILE A 436 19.16 -24.85 -18.43
CA ILE A 436 19.53 -26.25 -18.69
C ILE A 436 18.29 -27.15 -18.84
N ALA A 437 17.26 -26.92 -18.02
CA ALA A 437 16.01 -27.69 -18.08
C ALA A 437 15.20 -27.46 -19.35
N ARG A 438 15.44 -26.35 -20.07
CA ARG A 438 14.67 -25.94 -21.26
C ARG A 438 15.45 -26.03 -22.57
N THR A 439 16.77 -26.18 -22.51
CA THR A 439 17.62 -26.37 -23.70
C THR A 439 17.43 -27.77 -24.29
N GLU A 440 16.97 -27.83 -25.55
CA GLU A 440 16.80 -29.08 -26.30
C GLU A 440 18.07 -29.50 -27.06
N ASP A 441 18.97 -28.55 -27.38
CA ASP A 441 20.26 -28.83 -28.00
C ASP A 441 21.23 -29.47 -26.99
N SER A 442 21.69 -30.69 -27.27
CA SER A 442 22.55 -31.46 -26.36
C SER A 442 23.93 -30.82 -26.15
N THR A 443 24.47 -30.14 -27.15
CA THR A 443 25.79 -29.51 -27.08
C THR A 443 25.74 -28.26 -26.21
N GLU A 444 24.70 -27.46 -26.38
CA GLU A 444 24.43 -26.26 -25.60
C GLU A 444 24.06 -26.59 -24.15
N LYS A 445 23.23 -27.63 -23.95
CA LYS A 445 22.88 -28.14 -22.62
C LYS A 445 24.14 -28.60 -21.86
N SER A 446 25.01 -29.38 -22.49
CA SER A 446 26.29 -29.80 -21.89
C SER A 446 27.19 -28.61 -21.49
N ARG A 447 27.21 -27.55 -22.30
CA ARG A 447 27.99 -26.34 -22.03
C ARG A 447 27.43 -25.54 -20.84
N LEU A 448 26.12 -25.41 -20.73
CA LEU A 448 25.44 -24.75 -19.61
C LEU A 448 25.63 -25.54 -18.32
N THR A 449 25.49 -26.87 -18.37
CA THR A 449 25.71 -27.77 -17.23
C THR A 449 27.14 -27.69 -16.71
N LYS A 450 28.16 -27.61 -17.59
CA LYS A 450 29.56 -27.38 -17.18
C LYS A 450 29.80 -26.02 -16.53
N THR A 451 29.07 -24.99 -16.97
CA THR A 451 29.17 -23.63 -16.41
C THR A 451 28.54 -23.58 -15.01
N LEU A 452 27.36 -24.20 -14.84
CA LEU A 452 26.71 -24.35 -13.54
C LEU A 452 27.55 -25.17 -12.56
N LEU A 453 28.23 -26.22 -13.05
CA LEU A 453 29.12 -27.04 -12.25
C LEU A 453 30.29 -26.23 -11.65
N VAL A 454 30.95 -25.39 -12.45
CA VAL A 454 32.02 -24.51 -11.94
C VAL A 454 31.48 -23.55 -10.90
N LEU A 455 30.30 -22.98 -11.14
CA LEU A 455 29.64 -22.07 -10.20
C LEU A 455 29.29 -22.76 -8.86
N TYR A 456 28.79 -23.99 -8.87
CA TYR A 456 28.50 -24.75 -7.64
C TYR A 456 29.76 -25.11 -6.85
N LYS A 457 30.88 -25.37 -7.51
CA LYS A 457 32.18 -25.56 -6.83
C LYS A 457 32.64 -24.27 -6.16
N ASP A 458 32.51 -23.13 -6.84
CA ASP A 458 32.92 -21.83 -6.30
C ASP A 458 32.00 -21.36 -5.15
N LEU A 459 30.72 -21.74 -5.17
CA LEU A 459 29.75 -21.49 -4.11
C LEU A 459 29.81 -22.47 -2.93
N GLY A 460 30.67 -23.50 -2.99
CA GLY A 460 30.79 -24.51 -1.94
C GLY A 460 29.60 -25.48 -1.85
N ARG A 461 28.80 -25.62 -2.91
CA ARG A 461 27.66 -26.54 -3.01
C ARG A 461 28.11 -27.92 -3.51
N SER A 462 28.85 -28.64 -2.66
CA SER A 462 29.51 -29.90 -3.00
C SER A 462 28.53 -30.98 -3.51
N ASP A 463 27.40 -31.16 -2.83
CA ASP A 463 26.40 -32.18 -3.17
C ASP A 463 25.73 -31.93 -4.54
N ASP A 464 25.50 -30.65 -4.88
CA ASP A 464 24.90 -30.27 -6.16
C ASP A 464 25.91 -30.35 -7.32
N ALA A 465 27.19 -30.06 -7.05
CA ALA A 465 28.27 -30.24 -8.00
C ALA A 465 28.49 -31.73 -8.33
N GLU A 466 28.51 -32.60 -7.32
CA GLU A 466 28.63 -34.06 -7.51
C GLU A 466 27.45 -34.63 -8.31
N ARG A 467 26.23 -34.10 -8.10
CA ARG A 467 25.05 -34.50 -8.89
C ARG A 467 25.20 -34.13 -10.36
N LEU A 468 25.63 -32.91 -10.65
CA LEU A 468 25.83 -32.44 -12.03
C LEU A 468 26.99 -33.16 -12.75
N GLU A 469 28.05 -33.54 -12.02
CA GLU A 469 29.13 -34.36 -12.57
C GLU A 469 28.63 -35.73 -13.01
N SER A 470 27.83 -36.39 -12.16
CA SER A 470 27.19 -37.66 -12.49
C SER A 470 26.24 -37.57 -13.69
N GLU A 471 25.48 -36.47 -13.80
CA GLU A 471 24.61 -36.20 -14.95
C GLU A 471 25.43 -36.02 -16.25
N LEU A 472 26.55 -35.30 -16.21
CA LEU A 472 27.47 -35.11 -17.34
C LEU A 472 28.21 -36.38 -17.78
N GLU A 473 28.55 -37.27 -16.85
CA GLU A 473 29.18 -38.56 -17.15
C GLU A 473 28.22 -39.60 -17.72
N SER A 474 26.91 -39.39 -17.54
CA SER A 474 25.85 -40.31 -18.02
C SER A 474 25.36 -40.03 -19.44
N GLU A 475 25.74 -38.89 -20.05
CA GLU A 475 25.42 -38.59 -21.45
C GLU A 475 26.40 -39.33 -22.39
N PRO A 476 25.91 -40.18 -23.32
CA PRO A 476 26.79 -40.84 -24.29
C PRO A 476 27.40 -39.80 -25.21
N GLU A 477 28.74 -39.81 -25.36
CA GLU A 477 29.47 -38.99 -26.33
C GLU A 477 28.86 -39.19 -27.73
N ALA A 478 28.11 -38.19 -28.20
CA ALA A 478 27.65 -38.13 -29.58
C ALA A 478 28.84 -37.75 -30.46
N ASP A 479 29.40 -38.78 -31.10
CA ASP A 479 30.48 -38.70 -32.07
C ASP A 479 29.97 -38.01 -33.36
N SER A 480 30.67 -36.92 -33.76
CA SER A 480 30.72 -36.20 -35.06
C SER A 480 30.29 -34.74 -35.06
#